data_AF-A0A9E2S476-F1
#
_entry.id   AF-A0A9E2S476-F1
#
_cell.length_a   1.000
_cell.length_b   1.000
_cell.length_c   1.000
_cell.angle_alpha   90.00
_cell.angle_beta   90.00
_cell.angle_gamma   90.00
#
_symmetry.space_group_name_H-M   'P 1'
#
loop_
_entity.id
_entity.type
_entity.pdbx_description
1 polymer ?
#
loop_
_entity_poly.entity_id
_entity_poly.type
_entity_poly.pdbx_seq_one_letter_code
_entity_poly.pdbx_strand_id
1 'polypeptide(L)'
;MLKVLHVRSKLFAFILPAALLSAPALAQQQPPPPPPQQREAPPPRMAGSLSDSVRRAERNTRGEVLSAERVQYDGRDMHRVKVVDNNGRVRVFMQDPARGAPRPPQRDNDD
;
A
#
# COMPACT_ATOMS: atom_id res chain seq x y z
N MET A 1 -18.41 -12.96 28.29
CA MET A 1 -18.21 -13.73 27.04
C MET A 1 -17.99 -12.76 25.90
N LEU A 2 -16.73 -12.48 25.54
CA LEU A 2 -16.38 -11.55 24.45
C LEU A 2 -16.19 -12.38 23.18
N LYS A 3 -17.04 -12.15 22.17
CA LYS A 3 -17.05 -12.88 20.90
C LYS A 3 -15.74 -12.66 20.15
N VAL A 4 -14.90 -13.69 20.10
CA VAL A 4 -13.72 -13.77 19.23
C VAL A 4 -14.23 -13.90 17.79
N LEU A 5 -14.33 -12.76 17.10
CA LEU A 5 -14.70 -12.72 15.68
C LEU A 5 -13.53 -13.23 14.85
N HIS A 6 -13.63 -14.49 14.46
CA HIS A 6 -12.71 -15.19 13.58
C HIS A 6 -12.72 -14.53 12.19
N VAL A 7 -11.69 -13.75 11.86
CA VAL A 7 -11.47 -13.32 10.49
C VAL A 7 -10.43 -14.25 9.88
N ARG A 8 -10.95 -15.31 9.25
CA ARG A 8 -10.22 -16.20 8.35
C ARG A 8 -9.83 -15.39 7.12
N SER A 9 -8.57 -15.39 6.71
CA SER A 9 -8.22 -14.93 5.35
C SER A 9 -7.15 -15.82 4.75
N LYS A 10 -7.49 -16.35 3.57
CA LYS A 10 -6.87 -17.51 2.91
C LYS A 10 -5.73 -17.07 2.01
N LEU A 11 -4.60 -17.77 2.13
CA LEU A 11 -3.48 -17.81 1.19
C LEU A 11 -3.97 -18.33 -0.17
N PHE A 12 -3.57 -17.69 -1.27
CA PHE A 12 -3.54 -18.33 -2.59
C PHE A 12 -2.33 -17.85 -3.39
N ALA A 13 -1.39 -18.76 -3.58
CA ALA A 13 -0.35 -18.72 -4.60
C ALA A 13 -0.88 -19.39 -5.87
N PHE A 14 -0.53 -18.88 -7.04
CA PHE A 14 -0.50 -19.68 -8.27
C PHE A 14 0.54 -19.12 -9.25
N ILE A 15 1.52 -19.96 -9.57
CA ILE A 15 2.54 -19.78 -10.61
C ILE A 15 2.10 -20.67 -11.79
N LEU A 16 2.17 -20.20 -13.04
CA LEU A 16 2.82 -20.94 -14.16
C LEU A 16 2.84 -20.11 -15.48
N PRO A 17 3.85 -20.33 -16.35
CA PRO A 17 4.14 -19.54 -17.57
C PRO A 17 3.65 -20.21 -18.87
N ALA A 18 3.63 -19.47 -19.98
CA ALA A 18 3.59 -20.05 -21.33
C ALA A 18 4.20 -19.10 -22.37
N ALA A 19 5.15 -19.63 -23.15
CA ALA A 19 5.87 -18.97 -24.23
C ALA A 19 5.23 -19.30 -25.59
N LEU A 20 5.23 -18.35 -26.54
CA LEU A 20 5.07 -18.61 -27.98
C LEU A 20 5.91 -17.62 -28.80
N LEU A 21 6.62 -18.17 -29.81
CA LEU A 21 7.53 -17.53 -30.76
C LEU A 21 6.78 -16.87 -31.94
N SER A 22 7.31 -15.75 -32.45
CA SER A 22 7.22 -15.36 -33.89
C SER A 22 8.26 -14.27 -34.27
N ALA A 23 8.96 -14.48 -35.39
CA ALA A 23 10.11 -13.74 -35.93
C ALA A 23 9.71 -12.53 -36.85
N PRO A 24 10.65 -11.66 -37.30
CA PRO A 24 10.42 -10.22 -37.46
C PRO A 24 9.94 -9.78 -38.85
N ALA A 25 8.96 -8.89 -38.90
CA ALA A 25 8.70 -8.06 -40.08
C ALA A 25 9.56 -6.78 -39.97
N LEU A 26 10.48 -6.59 -40.92
CA LEU A 26 11.27 -5.37 -41.08
C LEU A 26 10.40 -4.25 -41.63
N ALA A 27 9.62 -3.62 -40.77
CA ALA A 27 9.12 -2.27 -41.00
C ALA A 27 10.11 -1.31 -40.36
N GLN A 28 10.78 -0.46 -41.16
CA GLN A 28 11.40 0.76 -40.64
C GLN A 28 10.28 1.69 -40.19
N GLN A 29 9.75 1.40 -39.00
CA GLN A 29 8.82 2.24 -38.31
C GLN A 29 9.67 3.29 -37.60
N GLN A 30 9.74 4.47 -38.22
CA GLN A 30 10.22 5.69 -37.60
C GLN A 30 9.73 5.72 -36.16
N PRO A 31 10.62 5.75 -35.14
CA PRO A 31 10.18 5.68 -33.77
C PRO A 31 9.17 6.81 -33.56
N PRO A 32 7.91 6.52 -33.21
CA PRO A 32 7.02 7.58 -32.78
C PRO A 32 7.73 8.30 -31.63
N PRO A 33 7.69 9.65 -31.57
CA PRO A 33 8.22 10.36 -30.42
C PRO A 33 7.67 9.65 -29.18
N PRO A 34 8.51 9.31 -28.19
CA PRO A 34 8.05 8.57 -27.03
C PRO A 34 6.82 9.31 -26.52
N PRO A 35 5.66 8.62 -26.35
CA PRO A 35 4.51 9.25 -25.75
C PRO A 35 5.02 9.92 -24.48
N PRO A 36 4.61 11.18 -24.18
CA PRO A 36 5.07 11.86 -22.98
C PRO A 36 4.92 10.85 -21.87
N GLN A 37 6.06 10.44 -21.29
CA GLN A 37 6.08 9.41 -20.26
C GLN A 37 4.99 9.85 -19.32
N GLN A 38 3.88 9.11 -19.33
CA GLN A 38 2.87 9.26 -18.32
C GLN A 38 3.69 8.89 -17.11
N ARG A 39 4.25 9.90 -16.44
CA ARG A 39 4.77 9.77 -15.09
C ARG A 39 3.58 9.15 -14.42
N GLU A 40 3.65 7.83 -14.22
CA GLU A 40 2.62 7.06 -13.56
C GLU A 40 2.29 7.91 -12.36
N ALA A 41 1.10 8.52 -12.43
CA ALA A 41 0.72 9.53 -11.48
C ALA A 41 0.94 8.85 -10.14
N PRO A 42 1.81 9.39 -9.26
CA PRO A 42 2.20 8.67 -8.05
C PRO A 42 0.93 8.15 -7.41
N PRO A 43 0.87 6.85 -7.06
CA PRO A 43 -0.37 6.19 -6.68
C PRO A 43 -1.10 7.08 -5.67
N PRO A 44 -2.44 7.19 -5.79
CA PRO A 44 -3.23 8.20 -5.09
C PRO A 44 -2.73 8.33 -3.67
N ARG A 45 -2.43 9.56 -3.22
CA ARG A 45 -1.73 9.87 -1.96
C ARG A 45 -2.27 9.12 -0.72
N MET A 46 -3.48 8.58 -0.82
CA MET A 46 -4.14 7.64 0.11
C MET A 46 -3.41 6.30 0.31
N ALA A 47 -2.63 5.81 -0.66
CA ALA A 47 -1.80 4.63 -0.50
C ALA A 47 -0.60 4.94 0.41
N GLY A 48 -0.01 6.13 0.23
CA GLY A 48 1.06 6.64 1.09
C GLY A 48 0.64 6.74 2.56
N SER A 49 -0.58 7.21 2.84
CA SER A 49 -1.07 7.35 4.23
C SER A 49 -1.27 6.01 4.95
N LEU A 50 -1.69 4.95 4.24
CA LEU A 50 -1.77 3.60 4.81
C LEU A 50 -0.36 3.05 5.09
N SER A 51 0.57 3.18 4.14
CA SER A 51 1.96 2.77 4.33
C SER A 51 2.65 3.52 5.49
N ASP A 52 2.34 4.80 5.69
CA ASP A 52 2.84 5.58 6.84
C ASP A 52 2.30 5.05 8.17
N SER A 53 1.02 4.63 8.19
CA SER A 53 0.38 4.05 9.36
C SER A 53 1.02 2.69 9.72
N VAL A 54 1.31 1.85 8.71
CA VAL A 54 2.03 0.58 8.87
C VAL A 54 3.42 0.82 9.45
N ARG A 55 4.21 1.69 8.81
CA ARG A 55 5.57 2.03 9.28
C ARG A 55 5.56 2.56 10.71
N ARG A 56 4.54 3.31 11.12
CA ARG A 56 4.39 3.82 12.50
C ARG A 56 4.06 2.70 13.47
N ALA A 57 3.17 1.79 13.09
CA ALA A 57 2.78 0.65 13.93
C ALA A 57 3.99 -0.27 14.17
N GLU A 58 4.74 -0.62 13.11
CA GLU A 58 5.98 -1.40 13.20
C GLU A 58 7.02 -0.73 14.10
N ARG A 59 7.25 0.58 13.96
CA ARG A 59 8.19 1.30 14.84
C ARG A 59 7.77 1.29 16.31
N ASN A 60 6.46 1.40 16.57
CA ASN A 60 5.93 1.47 17.93
C ASN A 60 5.97 0.13 18.67
N THR A 61 5.78 -0.98 17.97
CA THR A 61 5.73 -2.32 18.59
C THR A 61 6.96 -3.17 18.34
N ARG A 62 7.75 -2.83 17.30
CA ARG A 62 8.77 -3.70 16.69
C ARG A 62 8.25 -5.06 16.21
N GLY A 63 6.93 -5.16 16.01
CA GLY A 63 6.23 -6.39 15.68
C GLY A 63 5.88 -6.53 14.19
N GLU A 64 5.31 -7.67 13.82
CA GLU A 64 4.92 -8.01 12.45
C GLU A 64 3.47 -7.59 12.14
N VAL A 65 3.25 -6.94 10.99
CA VAL A 65 1.92 -6.53 10.56
C VAL A 65 1.17 -7.72 9.94
N LEU A 66 0.03 -8.06 10.53
CA LEU A 66 -0.84 -9.12 10.03
C LEU A 66 -1.87 -8.62 9.02
N SER A 67 -2.30 -7.37 9.17
CA SER A 67 -3.32 -6.77 8.31
C SER A 67 -3.23 -5.25 8.37
N ALA A 68 -3.36 -4.61 7.22
CA ALA A 68 -3.43 -3.16 7.07
C ALA A 68 -4.50 -2.82 6.03
N GLU A 69 -5.60 -2.24 6.49
CA GLU A 69 -6.75 -1.96 5.64
C GLU A 69 -7.38 -0.61 5.99
N ARG A 70 -8.20 -0.09 5.08
CA ARG A 70 -9.09 1.04 5.37
C ARG A 70 -10.44 0.50 5.82
N VAL A 71 -10.97 1.06 6.90
CA VAL A 71 -12.29 0.74 7.42
C VAL A 71 -13.07 2.02 7.61
N GLN A 72 -14.37 1.99 7.34
CA GLN A 72 -15.26 3.07 7.73
C GLN A 72 -15.65 2.89 9.20
N TYR A 73 -15.38 3.89 10.03
CA TYR A 73 -15.74 3.92 11.44
C TYR A 73 -16.30 5.29 11.78
N ASP A 74 -17.52 5.32 12.33
CA ASP A 74 -18.24 6.56 12.64
C ASP A 74 -18.41 7.50 11.42
N GLY A 75 -18.65 6.90 10.25
CA GLY A 75 -18.75 7.61 8.97
C GLY A 75 -17.43 8.19 8.43
N ARG A 76 -16.29 7.82 9.05
CA ARG A 76 -14.97 8.34 8.71
C ARG A 76 -14.03 7.21 8.29
N ASP A 77 -13.29 7.44 7.21
CA ASP A 77 -12.30 6.49 6.75
C ASP A 77 -11.15 6.45 7.76
N MET A 78 -10.87 5.26 8.28
CA MET A 78 -9.81 5.01 9.26
C MET A 78 -8.86 3.95 8.73
N HIS A 79 -7.57 4.11 8.99
CA HIS A 79 -6.57 3.08 8.79
C HIS A 79 -6.57 2.14 9.99
N ARG A 80 -6.86 0.86 9.76
CA ARG A 80 -6.77 -0.20 10.76
C ARG A 80 -5.55 -1.06 10.49
N VAL A 81 -4.62 -1.05 11.42
CA VAL A 81 -3.41 -1.89 11.35
C VAL A 81 -3.41 -2.87 12.51
N LYS A 82 -3.32 -4.16 12.19
CA LYS A 82 -3.17 -5.24 13.18
C LYS A 82 -1.72 -5.69 13.18
N VAL A 83 -1.11 -5.69 14.36
CA VAL A 83 0.30 -6.04 14.53
C VAL A 83 0.40 -7.08 15.64
N VAL A 84 1.19 -8.12 15.42
CA VAL A 84 1.64 -9.02 16.50
C VAL A 84 2.92 -8.45 17.09
N ASP A 85 2.91 -8.14 18.38
CA ASP A 85 4.09 -7.66 19.09
C ASP A 85 5.09 -8.79 19.39
N ASN A 86 6.27 -8.43 19.89
CA ASN A 86 7.34 -9.39 20.18
C ASN A 86 6.96 -10.41 21.28
N ASN A 87 5.89 -10.15 22.03
CA ASN A 87 5.38 -11.04 23.05
C ASN A 87 4.27 -11.96 22.50
N GLY A 88 4.03 -11.92 21.18
CA GLY A 88 2.98 -12.69 20.51
C GLY A 88 1.56 -12.11 20.69
N ARG A 89 1.40 -10.90 21.23
CA ARG A 89 0.08 -10.29 21.41
C ARG A 89 -0.32 -9.48 20.20
N VAL A 90 -1.56 -9.67 19.76
CA VAL A 90 -2.14 -8.87 18.68
C VAL A 90 -2.63 -7.53 19.21
N ARG A 91 -2.13 -6.44 18.64
CA ARG A 91 -2.55 -5.06 18.91
C ARG A 91 -3.21 -4.48 17.65
N VAL A 92 -4.28 -3.70 17.85
CA VAL A 92 -5.00 -3.03 16.76
C VAL A 92 -4.81 -1.52 16.90
N PHE A 93 -4.29 -0.89 15.86
CA PHE A 93 -4.13 0.55 15.78
C PHE A 93 -5.15 1.11 14.79
N MET A 94 -5.95 2.07 15.26
CA MET A 94 -6.88 2.84 14.43
C MET A 94 -6.30 4.24 14.25
N GLN A 95 -5.97 4.60 13.01
CA GLN A 95 -5.37 5.88 12.69
C GLN A 95 -6.22 6.65 11.70
N ASP A 96 -6.45 7.92 12.01
CA ASP A 96 -7.09 8.86 11.11
C ASP A 96 -6.12 9.26 9.97
N PRO A 97 -6.49 9.05 8.70
CA PRO A 97 -5.66 9.45 7.55
C PRO A 97 -5.25 10.92 7.59
N ALA A 98 -6.11 11.80 8.12
CA ALA A 98 -5.85 13.23 8.19
C ALA A 98 -4.72 13.59 9.17
N ARG A 99 -4.47 12.76 10.18
CA ARG A 99 -3.39 12.95 11.17
C ARG A 99 -2.05 12.33 10.76
N GLY A 100 -2.07 11.50 9.71
CA GLY A 100 -0.90 10.72 9.26
C GLY A 100 -0.21 11.27 8.02
N ALA A 101 -0.88 12.12 7.24
CA ALA A 101 -0.33 12.67 6.01
C ALA A 101 0.90 13.56 6.31
N PRO A 102 2.08 13.26 5.73
CA PRO A 102 3.21 14.18 5.77
C PRO A 102 2.76 15.50 5.13
N ARG A 103 3.01 16.63 5.82
CA ARG A 103 2.90 17.95 5.19
C ARG A 103 3.78 17.90 3.94
N PRO A 104 3.28 18.24 2.74
CA PRO A 104 4.10 18.19 1.54
C PRO A 104 5.37 18.99 1.81
N PRO A 105 6.57 18.51 1.40
CA PRO A 105 7.76 19.32 1.50
C PRO A 105 7.47 20.61 0.74
N GLN A 106 7.44 21.72 1.47
CA GLN A 106 7.44 23.03 0.88
C GLN A 106 8.76 23.05 0.09
N ARG A 107 8.66 22.97 -1.24
CA ARG A 107 9.80 23.28 -2.08
C ARG A 107 10.03 24.75 -1.81
N ASP A 108 10.95 25.02 -0.90
CA ASP A 108 11.56 26.33 -0.77
C ASP A 108 12.19 26.58 -2.15
N ASN A 109 11.48 27.36 -2.96
CA ASN A 109 12.00 27.86 -4.21
C ASN A 109 12.97 28.97 -3.77
N ASP A 110 14.20 28.56 -3.46
CA ASP A 110 15.31 29.50 -3.35
C ASP A 110 15.71 29.88 -4.79
N ASP A 111 15.34 31.11 -5.16
CA ASP A 111 15.76 31.87 -6.36
C ASP A 111 17.25 32.25 -6.26
#